data_AF-A0A7S1UBT3-F1
#
_entry.id   AF-A0A7S1UBT3-F1
#
_cell.length_a   1.000
_cell.length_b   1.000
_cell.length_c   1.000
_cell.angle_alpha   90.00
_cell.angle_beta   90.00
_cell.angle_gamma   90.00
#
_symmetry.space_group_name_H-M   'P 1'
#
loop_
_entity.id
_entity.type
_entity.pdbx_description
1 polymer ?
#
loop_
_entity_poly.entity_id
_entity_poly.type
_entity_poly.pdbx_seq_one_letter_code
_entity_poly.pdbx_strand_id
1 'polypeptide(L)'
;RFCSAREAAEAAAAEDAVRAERRRAGMSNPPPKAPRWDHNVITPGTEFQAKLARFLRAWTRDRLSSGDAVFSNLSIIVSDSSVPGEGEHKIMQYIRRRRAAPGYDATTVHCIAGQDADLLMLSLALHDPRVLVLREHVQLKRRKKGGKKEDDRVHFLEARLDLVDVGRLRQCLVADAALQLARYHGTASPAYLAANGERIVDDFIFLCFFVGNDFLPPLPCLEIGTGGLDLMFKMYLAMRPRVGGALCAAGEVNLALMKGLFAVLSRLEDEILRSKLRDEAKRAQAQVDRA
;
A
#
# COMPACT_ATOMS: atom_id res chain seq x y z
N ARG A 1 -16.51 -3.21 -1.92
CA ARG A 1 -17.69 -3.44 -2.81
C ARG A 1 -18.99 -3.51 -2.02
N PHE A 2 -19.20 -4.52 -1.16
CA PHE A 2 -20.38 -4.56 -0.27
C PHE A 2 -20.47 -3.35 0.66
N CYS A 3 -19.39 -3.00 1.37
CA CYS A 3 -19.35 -1.80 2.21
C CYS A 3 -19.60 -0.53 1.40
N SER A 4 -18.94 -0.38 0.25
CA SER A 4 -19.10 0.78 -0.65
C SER A 4 -20.53 0.95 -1.16
N ALA A 5 -21.21 -0.16 -1.50
CA ALA A 5 -22.61 -0.14 -1.91
C ALA A 5 -23.54 0.23 -0.74
N ARG A 6 -23.26 -0.30 0.46
CA ARG A 6 -24.00 0.05 1.69
C ARG A 6 -23.83 1.54 2.02
N GLU A 7 -22.60 2.05 2.02
CA GLU A 7 -22.30 3.48 2.25
C GLU A 7 -22.99 4.37 1.23
N ALA A 8 -23.05 3.96 -0.06
CA ALA A 8 -23.78 4.70 -1.08
C ALA A 8 -25.29 4.72 -0.82
N ALA A 9 -25.87 3.60 -0.37
CA ALA A 9 -27.28 3.50 -0.02
C ALA A 9 -27.62 4.32 1.23
N GLU A 10 -26.78 4.25 2.27
CA GLU A 10 -26.90 5.06 3.49
C GLU A 10 -26.81 6.56 3.19
N ALA A 11 -25.87 6.96 2.34
CA ALA A 11 -25.72 8.36 1.92
C ALA A 11 -26.93 8.86 1.10
N ALA A 12 -27.48 8.02 0.22
CA ALA A 12 -28.67 8.35 -0.55
C ALA A 12 -29.90 8.50 0.37
N ALA A 13 -30.10 7.58 1.31
CA ALA A 13 -31.18 7.64 2.29
C ALA A 13 -31.08 8.88 3.19
N ALA A 14 -29.86 9.24 3.62
CA ALA A 14 -29.63 10.46 4.37
C ALA A 14 -29.94 11.73 3.55
N GLU A 15 -29.55 11.77 2.27
CA GLU A 15 -29.89 12.90 1.39
C GLU A 15 -31.41 13.04 1.19
N ASP A 16 -32.12 11.93 1.02
CA ASP A 16 -33.57 11.92 0.87
C ASP A 16 -34.30 12.37 2.14
N ALA A 17 -33.81 11.96 3.32
CA ALA A 17 -34.35 12.44 4.60
C ALA A 17 -34.20 13.96 4.75
N VAL A 18 -33.02 14.51 4.44
CA VAL A 18 -32.76 15.96 4.47
C VAL A 18 -33.64 16.71 3.46
N ARG A 19 -33.82 16.16 2.25
CA ARG A 19 -34.73 16.71 1.22
C ARG A 19 -36.19 16.68 1.66
N ALA A 20 -36.62 15.66 2.40
CA ALA A 20 -37.98 15.56 2.92
C ALA A 20 -38.22 16.57 4.05
N GLU A 21 -37.25 16.73 4.96
CA GLU A 21 -37.31 17.72 6.03
C GLU A 21 -37.37 19.15 5.48
N ARG A 22 -36.55 19.48 4.48
CA ARG A 22 -36.60 20.78 3.79
C ARG A 22 -37.97 21.09 3.20
N ARG A 23 -38.61 20.10 2.55
CA ARG A 23 -39.97 20.24 2.04
C ARG A 23 -40.98 20.50 3.17
N ARG A 24 -40.87 19.80 4.30
CA ARG A 24 -41.73 20.02 5.47
C ARG A 24 -41.55 21.41 6.08
N ALA A 25 -40.34 21.95 6.05
CA ALA A 25 -40.02 23.30 6.50
C ALA A 25 -40.37 24.40 5.47
N GLY A 26 -41.05 24.08 4.36
CA GLY A 26 -41.40 25.04 3.32
C GLY A 26 -40.22 25.54 2.48
N MET A 27 -39.04 24.92 2.61
CA MET A 27 -37.85 25.26 1.83
C MET A 27 -37.80 24.49 0.51
N SER A 28 -37.36 25.15 -0.55
CA SER A 28 -37.12 24.48 -1.84
C SER A 28 -35.88 23.59 -1.79
N ASN A 29 -35.96 22.45 -2.47
CA ASN A 29 -34.83 21.53 -2.60
C ASN A 29 -33.91 21.96 -3.75
N PRO A 30 -32.59 21.76 -3.60
CA PRO A 30 -31.69 21.89 -4.73
C PRO A 30 -32.02 20.85 -5.81
N PRO A 31 -31.61 21.11 -7.07
CA PRO A 31 -31.81 20.15 -8.15
C PRO A 31 -31.16 18.79 -7.82
N PRO A 32 -31.72 17.67 -8.35
CA PRO A 32 -31.09 16.37 -8.20
C PRO A 32 -29.68 16.40 -8.76
N LYS A 33 -28.74 15.84 -7.99
CA LYS A 33 -27.36 15.68 -8.45
C LYS A 33 -27.32 14.62 -9.55
N ALA A 34 -26.35 14.72 -10.45
CA ALA A 34 -26.07 13.65 -11.40
C ALA A 34 -25.81 12.33 -10.65
N PRO A 35 -26.21 11.17 -11.20
CA PRO A 35 -25.95 9.89 -10.58
C PRO A 35 -24.44 9.73 -10.36
N ARG A 36 -24.08 9.31 -9.15
CA ARG A 36 -22.68 9.04 -8.81
C ARG A 36 -22.17 7.89 -9.68
N TRP A 37 -20.94 8.00 -10.14
CA TRP A 37 -20.29 6.91 -10.89
C TRP A 37 -20.18 5.66 -10.00
N ASP A 38 -20.64 4.52 -10.50
CA ASP A 38 -20.50 3.25 -9.79
C ASP A 38 -19.07 2.72 -9.93
N HIS A 39 -18.28 2.85 -8.87
CA HIS A 39 -16.91 2.35 -8.86
C HIS A 39 -16.84 0.81 -8.93
N ASN A 40 -17.92 0.08 -8.62
CA ASN A 40 -17.92 -1.38 -8.72
C ASN A 40 -17.79 -1.89 -10.16
N VAL A 41 -18.00 -1.04 -11.17
CA VAL A 41 -17.75 -1.39 -12.57
C VAL A 41 -16.26 -1.60 -12.87
N ILE A 42 -15.37 -1.15 -11.99
CA ILE A 42 -13.92 -1.37 -12.07
C ILE A 42 -13.62 -2.78 -11.55
N THR A 43 -14.06 -3.79 -12.29
CA THR A 43 -13.82 -5.21 -11.97
C THR A 43 -13.83 -6.02 -13.26
N PRO A 44 -12.91 -6.99 -13.43
CA PRO A 44 -12.92 -7.90 -14.56
C PRO A 44 -14.31 -8.48 -14.87
N GLY A 45 -14.63 -8.60 -16.15
CA GLY A 45 -15.92 -9.13 -16.62
C GLY A 45 -17.01 -8.08 -16.85
N THR A 46 -16.83 -6.82 -16.44
CA THR A 46 -17.80 -5.76 -16.72
C THR A 46 -17.65 -5.20 -18.14
N GLU A 47 -18.74 -4.64 -18.69
CA GLU A 47 -18.70 -3.96 -19.98
C GLU A 47 -17.73 -2.76 -19.98
N PHE A 48 -17.66 -2.03 -18.85
CA PHE A 48 -16.72 -0.93 -18.65
C PHE A 48 -15.28 -1.40 -18.86
N GLN A 49 -14.87 -2.51 -18.22
CA GLN A 49 -13.53 -3.06 -18.37
C GLN A 49 -13.23 -3.52 -19.80
N ALA A 50 -14.21 -4.11 -20.50
CA ALA A 50 -14.05 -4.48 -21.91
C ALA A 50 -13.88 -3.24 -22.82
N LYS A 51 -14.63 -2.16 -22.57
CA LYS A 51 -14.48 -0.87 -23.26
C LYS A 51 -13.11 -0.26 -22.99
N LEU A 52 -12.67 -0.26 -21.73
CA LEU A 52 -11.36 0.24 -21.32
C LEU A 52 -10.22 -0.52 -22.01
N ALA A 53 -10.29 -1.86 -22.06
CA ALA A 53 -9.29 -2.68 -22.76
C ALA A 53 -9.20 -2.32 -24.25
N ARG A 54 -10.33 -2.20 -24.94
CA ARG A 54 -10.36 -1.76 -26.35
C ARG A 54 -9.77 -0.37 -26.53
N PHE A 55 -10.13 0.57 -25.65
CA PHE A 55 -9.61 1.92 -25.65
C PHE A 55 -8.08 1.94 -25.48
N LEU A 56 -7.54 1.27 -24.46
CA LEU A 56 -6.10 1.23 -24.20
C LEU A 56 -5.32 0.66 -25.38
N ARG A 57 -5.79 -0.44 -25.97
CA ARG A 57 -5.15 -1.04 -27.16
C ARG A 57 -5.22 -0.13 -28.39
N ALA A 58 -6.32 0.61 -28.57
CA ALA A 58 -6.43 1.59 -29.66
C ALA A 58 -5.52 2.79 -29.43
N TRP A 59 -5.53 3.34 -28.21
CA TRP A 59 -4.67 4.45 -27.79
C TRP A 59 -3.19 4.10 -27.94
N THR A 60 -2.75 2.90 -27.52
CA THR A 60 -1.35 2.47 -27.68
C THR A 60 -0.94 2.43 -29.14
N ARG A 61 -1.80 1.89 -30.03
CA ARG A 61 -1.53 1.87 -31.47
C ARG A 61 -1.41 3.27 -32.05
N ASP A 62 -2.34 4.15 -31.69
CA ASP A 62 -2.35 5.55 -32.12
C ASP A 62 -1.06 6.27 -31.70
N ARG A 63 -0.65 6.14 -30.43
CA ARG A 63 0.60 6.73 -29.90
C ARG A 63 1.87 6.21 -30.57
N LEU A 64 1.92 4.92 -30.87
CA LEU A 64 3.07 4.35 -31.59
C LEU A 64 3.10 4.81 -33.06
N SER A 65 1.95 5.13 -33.67
CA SER A 65 1.85 5.62 -35.04
C SER A 65 1.88 7.15 -35.19
N SER A 66 1.79 7.91 -34.10
CA SER A 66 1.60 9.36 -34.17
C SER A 66 2.84 10.16 -34.60
N GLY A 67 4.00 9.51 -34.70
CA GLY A 67 5.28 10.18 -34.96
C GLY A 67 5.84 10.96 -33.76
N ASP A 68 5.28 10.76 -32.57
CA ASP A 68 5.78 11.39 -31.34
C ASP A 68 7.09 10.71 -30.89
N ALA A 69 8.15 11.50 -30.81
CA ALA A 69 9.50 11.05 -30.46
C ALA A 69 9.57 10.40 -29.06
N VAL A 70 8.65 10.73 -28.15
CA VAL A 70 8.57 10.08 -26.83
C VAL A 70 8.25 8.60 -26.98
N PHE A 71 7.37 8.24 -27.92
CA PHE A 71 6.87 6.87 -28.08
C PHE A 71 7.66 6.04 -29.09
N SER A 72 8.44 6.68 -29.98
CA SER A 72 9.15 5.99 -31.07
C SER A 72 10.18 4.96 -30.60
N ASN A 73 10.72 5.14 -29.39
CA ASN A 73 11.73 4.25 -28.80
C ASN A 73 11.17 3.38 -27.65
N LEU A 74 9.85 3.30 -27.50
CA LEU A 74 9.22 2.54 -26.42
C LEU A 74 8.63 1.22 -26.91
N SER A 75 8.75 0.19 -26.07
CA SER A 75 7.95 -1.02 -26.18
C SER A 75 6.83 -0.97 -25.16
N ILE A 76 5.58 -1.00 -25.61
CA ILE A 76 4.39 -0.86 -24.76
C ILE A 76 3.64 -2.20 -24.70
N ILE A 77 3.44 -2.70 -23.49
CA ILE A 77 2.70 -3.93 -23.21
C ILE A 77 1.42 -3.58 -22.46
N VAL A 78 0.28 -4.08 -22.94
CA VAL A 78 -1.03 -3.93 -22.28
C VAL A 78 -1.49 -5.28 -21.76
N SER A 79 -1.59 -5.43 -20.44
CA SER A 79 -2.15 -6.60 -19.76
C SER A 79 -3.46 -6.23 -19.07
N ASP A 80 -4.56 -6.29 -19.82
CA ASP A 80 -5.88 -5.88 -19.33
C ASP A 80 -6.54 -6.90 -18.39
N SER A 81 -7.79 -6.62 -18.04
CA SER A 81 -8.60 -7.40 -17.08
C SER A 81 -9.05 -8.77 -17.60
N SER A 82 -8.82 -9.10 -18.88
CA SER A 82 -9.03 -10.46 -19.39
C SER A 82 -7.88 -11.42 -19.03
N VAL A 83 -6.71 -10.89 -18.65
CA VAL A 83 -5.57 -11.68 -18.20
C VAL A 83 -5.66 -11.86 -16.67
N PRO A 84 -5.78 -13.10 -16.16
CA PRO A 84 -5.90 -13.37 -14.74
C PRO A 84 -4.70 -12.87 -13.92
N GLY A 85 -4.97 -12.49 -12.68
CA GLY A 85 -3.99 -11.99 -11.72
C GLY A 85 -4.09 -10.49 -11.49
N GLU A 86 -3.80 -10.08 -10.25
CA GLU A 86 -3.80 -8.69 -9.84
C GLU A 86 -2.71 -7.89 -10.56
N GLY A 87 -2.98 -6.61 -10.83
CA GLY A 87 -2.11 -5.78 -11.66
C GLY A 87 -0.67 -5.73 -11.15
N GLU A 88 -0.50 -5.49 -9.84
CA GLU A 88 0.81 -5.48 -9.19
C GLU A 88 1.52 -6.84 -9.28
N HIS A 89 0.84 -7.94 -9.02
CA HIS A 89 1.41 -9.29 -9.13
C HIS A 89 1.83 -9.63 -10.57
N LYS A 90 1.05 -9.19 -11.58
CA LYS A 90 1.42 -9.33 -13.00
C LYS A 90 2.70 -8.55 -13.33
N ILE A 91 2.85 -7.33 -12.82
CA ILE A 91 4.07 -6.52 -12.96
C ILE A 91 5.27 -7.23 -12.31
N MET A 92 5.11 -7.68 -11.06
CA MET A 92 6.19 -8.39 -10.35
C MET A 92 6.59 -9.68 -11.07
N GLN A 93 5.62 -10.43 -11.59
CA GLN A 93 5.89 -11.64 -12.37
C GLN A 93 6.63 -11.32 -13.68
N TYR A 94 6.25 -10.25 -14.37
CA TYR A 94 6.93 -9.79 -15.58
C TYR A 94 8.40 -9.43 -15.29
N ILE A 95 8.66 -8.64 -14.24
CA ILE A 95 10.02 -8.26 -13.85
C ILE A 95 10.85 -9.50 -13.49
N ARG A 96 10.32 -10.42 -12.67
CA ARG A 96 11.01 -11.67 -12.32
C ARG A 96 11.39 -12.49 -13.56
N ARG A 97 10.47 -12.65 -14.52
CA ARG A 97 10.73 -13.37 -15.77
C ARG A 97 11.78 -12.68 -16.64
N ARG A 98 11.74 -11.35 -16.75
CA ARG A 98 12.72 -10.57 -17.52
C ARG A 98 14.12 -10.69 -16.92
N ARG A 99 14.25 -10.60 -15.59
CA ARG A 99 15.52 -10.75 -14.87
C ARG A 99 16.12 -12.16 -15.01
N ALA A 100 15.27 -13.19 -15.08
CA ALA A 100 15.70 -14.56 -15.29
C ALA A 100 16.05 -14.88 -16.76
N ALA A 101 15.71 -14.00 -17.71
CA ALA A 101 15.94 -14.25 -19.12
C ALA A 101 17.43 -14.04 -19.51
N PRO A 102 17.98 -14.85 -20.43
CA PRO A 102 19.31 -14.61 -20.98
C PRO A 102 19.40 -13.23 -21.64
N GLY A 103 20.52 -12.52 -21.43
CA GLY A 103 20.75 -11.20 -22.02
C GLY A 103 20.01 -10.05 -21.33
N TYR A 104 19.44 -10.27 -20.13
CA TYR A 104 18.89 -9.17 -19.32
C TYR A 104 19.98 -8.18 -18.92
N ASP A 105 19.73 -6.89 -19.14
CA ASP A 105 20.62 -5.82 -18.70
C ASP A 105 20.43 -5.55 -17.20
N ALA A 106 21.42 -5.94 -16.40
CA ALA A 106 21.45 -5.75 -14.95
C ALA A 106 21.46 -4.26 -14.52
N THR A 107 21.72 -3.32 -15.43
CA THR A 107 21.67 -1.87 -15.17
C THR A 107 20.26 -1.28 -15.35
N THR A 108 19.31 -2.06 -15.85
CA THR A 108 17.90 -1.67 -15.98
C THR A 108 17.34 -1.14 -14.66
N VAL A 109 16.68 0.03 -14.72
CA VAL A 109 15.97 0.62 -13.59
C VAL A 109 14.47 0.41 -13.77
N HIS A 110 13.81 -0.15 -12.76
CA HIS A 110 12.37 -0.34 -12.74
C HIS A 110 11.70 0.81 -11.99
N CYS A 111 10.74 1.49 -12.62
CA CYS A 111 9.86 2.45 -11.94
C CYS A 111 8.43 1.93 -11.99
N ILE A 112 7.83 1.67 -10.82
CA ILE A 112 6.50 1.11 -10.67
C ILE A 112 5.58 2.19 -10.11
N ALA A 113 4.56 2.58 -10.86
CA ALA A 113 3.61 3.59 -10.44
C ALA A 113 2.38 2.95 -9.78
N GLY A 114 2.03 3.39 -8.57
CA GLY A 114 0.81 2.93 -7.89
C GLY A 114 0.69 3.44 -6.45
N GLN A 115 -0.50 3.27 -5.87
CA GLN A 115 -0.86 3.80 -4.54
C GLN A 115 -0.93 2.75 -3.45
N ASP A 116 -0.87 1.47 -3.81
CA ASP A 116 -1.05 0.41 -2.83
C ASP A 116 0.19 0.31 -1.93
N ALA A 117 -0.02 -0.05 -0.67
CA ALA A 117 1.08 -0.21 0.28
C ALA A 117 1.93 -1.45 -0.06
N ASP A 118 1.27 -2.48 -0.59
CA ASP A 118 1.83 -3.78 -0.95
C ASP A 118 2.90 -3.64 -2.04
N LEU A 119 2.80 -2.63 -2.91
CA LEU A 119 3.82 -2.33 -3.91
C LEU A 119 5.21 -2.14 -3.32
N LEU A 120 5.35 -1.56 -2.12
CA LEU A 120 6.66 -1.43 -1.47
C LEU A 120 7.20 -2.78 -1.04
N MET A 121 6.36 -3.62 -0.43
CA MET A 121 6.74 -4.97 0.03
C MET A 121 7.05 -5.89 -1.15
N LEU A 122 6.21 -5.88 -2.18
CA LEU A 122 6.42 -6.62 -3.41
C LEU A 122 7.69 -6.18 -4.15
N SER A 123 7.98 -4.88 -4.17
CA SER A 123 9.21 -4.35 -4.75
C SER A 123 10.46 -4.78 -3.97
N LEU A 124 10.39 -4.81 -2.63
CA LEU A 124 11.46 -5.39 -1.81
C LEU A 124 11.65 -6.88 -2.10
N ALA A 125 10.56 -7.63 -2.30
CA ALA A 125 10.60 -9.06 -2.65
C ALA A 125 11.17 -9.34 -4.06
N LEU A 126 11.38 -8.32 -4.90
CA LEU A 126 12.08 -8.51 -6.18
C LEU A 126 13.57 -8.79 -6.00
N HIS A 127 14.18 -8.43 -4.86
CA HIS A 127 15.64 -8.57 -4.65
C HIS A 127 16.43 -7.85 -5.76
N ASP A 128 15.96 -6.68 -6.17
CA ASP A 128 16.63 -5.82 -7.14
C ASP A 128 16.92 -4.45 -6.50
N PRO A 129 18.17 -3.96 -6.54
CA PRO A 129 18.53 -2.68 -5.95
C PRO A 129 18.04 -1.47 -6.77
N ARG A 130 17.60 -1.66 -8.02
CA ARG A 130 17.23 -0.60 -8.96
C ARG A 130 15.72 -0.53 -9.18
N VAL A 131 14.96 -0.56 -8.08
CA VAL A 131 13.51 -0.43 -8.10
C VAL A 131 13.08 0.88 -7.44
N LEU A 132 12.23 1.61 -8.14
CA LEU A 132 11.63 2.86 -7.71
C LEU A 132 10.10 2.67 -7.67
N VAL A 133 9.45 3.23 -6.66
CA VAL A 133 7.99 3.29 -6.60
C VAL A 133 7.54 4.75 -6.70
N LEU A 134 6.77 5.06 -7.73
CA LEU A 134 6.21 6.38 -7.98
C LEU A 134 4.80 6.48 -7.41
N ARG A 135 4.57 7.42 -6.50
CA ARG A 135 3.29 7.65 -5.83
C ARG A 135 2.83 9.07 -6.08
N GLU A 136 1.54 9.24 -6.34
CA GLU A 136 0.91 10.55 -6.43
C GLU A 136 0.40 10.99 -5.07
N HIS A 137 0.83 12.17 -4.61
CA HIS A 137 0.33 12.79 -3.41
C HIS A 137 -0.74 13.83 -3.79
N VAL A 138 -2.01 13.42 -3.73
CA VAL A 138 -3.14 14.31 -4.04
C VAL A 138 -3.42 15.22 -2.84
N GLN A 139 -2.96 16.47 -2.89
CA GLN A 139 -3.40 17.50 -1.94
C GLN A 139 -4.66 18.20 -2.46
N LEU A 140 -5.80 17.89 -1.85
CA LEU A 140 -7.04 18.65 -2.09
C LEU A 140 -6.95 20.02 -1.41
N LYS A 141 -6.39 21.02 -2.09
CA LYS A 141 -6.43 22.41 -1.61
C LYS A 141 -7.87 22.95 -1.77
N ARG A 142 -8.57 23.16 -0.64
CA ARG A 142 -9.81 23.96 -0.61
C ARG A 142 -9.46 25.43 -0.74
N ARG A 143 -9.90 26.10 -1.81
CA ARG A 143 -9.75 27.55 -1.93
C ARG A 143 -10.76 28.23 -1.02
N LYS A 144 -10.33 28.75 0.15
CA LYS A 144 -11.12 29.75 0.89
C LYS A 144 -11.01 31.07 0.14
N LYS A 145 -12.01 31.42 -0.68
CA LYS A 145 -12.24 32.80 -1.09
C LYS A 145 -13.69 33.16 -0.80
N GLY A 146 -13.87 34.26 -0.06
CA GLY A 146 -15.16 34.74 0.39
C GLY A 146 -16.15 34.94 -0.75
N GLY A 147 -17.40 34.56 -0.47
CA GLY A 147 -18.59 35.15 -1.08
C GLY A 147 -18.69 35.09 -2.61
N LYS A 148 -18.90 33.90 -3.18
CA LYS A 148 -19.90 33.60 -4.21
C LYS A 148 -19.75 32.13 -4.63
N LYS A 149 -20.87 31.39 -4.64
CA LYS A 149 -20.95 30.03 -5.20
C LYS A 149 -20.87 30.15 -6.71
N GLU A 150 -19.67 29.99 -7.26
CA GLU A 150 -19.46 29.82 -8.69
C GLU A 150 -18.80 28.45 -8.90
N ASP A 151 -19.44 27.67 -9.78
CA ASP A 151 -19.16 26.31 -10.27
C ASP A 151 -18.01 25.52 -9.58
N ASP A 152 -18.37 24.42 -8.90
CA ASP A 152 -17.48 23.44 -8.26
C ASP A 152 -16.65 22.61 -9.28
N ARG A 153 -16.17 23.23 -10.37
CA ARG A 153 -15.42 22.56 -11.42
C ARG A 153 -13.94 22.97 -11.39
N VAL A 154 -13.17 21.99 -10.96
CA VAL A 154 -11.72 21.77 -11.17
C VAL A 154 -10.80 22.52 -10.21
N HIS A 155 -10.43 21.79 -9.15
CA HIS A 155 -9.22 22.05 -8.39
C HIS A 155 -8.01 21.91 -9.33
N PHE A 156 -7.10 22.89 -9.33
CA PHE A 156 -5.74 22.67 -9.82
C PHE A 156 -5.11 21.54 -8.98
N LEU A 157 -5.01 20.34 -9.55
CA LEU A 157 -4.23 19.25 -9.01
C LEU A 157 -2.76 19.58 -9.27
N GLU A 158 -2.13 20.31 -8.36
CA GLU A 158 -0.68 20.24 -8.24
C GLU A 158 -0.37 18.84 -7.68
N ALA A 159 -0.37 17.86 -8.58
CA ALA A 159 -0.06 16.47 -8.26
C ALA A 159 1.42 16.41 -7.93
N ARG A 160 1.75 16.46 -6.64
CA ARG A 160 3.11 16.18 -6.19
C ARG A 160 3.36 14.69 -6.38
N LEU A 161 4.41 14.35 -7.11
CA LEU A 161 4.86 12.97 -7.25
C LEU A 161 5.97 12.71 -6.23
N ASP A 162 5.78 11.70 -5.40
CA ASP A 162 6.82 11.19 -4.52
C ASP A 162 7.44 9.93 -5.14
N LEU A 163 8.77 9.91 -5.23
CA LEU A 163 9.54 8.79 -5.77
C LEU A 163 10.28 8.10 -4.63
N VAL A 164 9.93 6.84 -4.37
CA VAL A 164 10.53 6.04 -3.30
C VAL A 164 11.59 5.12 -3.90
N ASP A 165 12.83 5.26 -3.42
CA ASP A 165 13.95 4.39 -3.78
C ASP A 165 13.93 3.13 -2.89
N VAL A 166 13.50 2.00 -3.47
CA VAL A 166 13.38 0.72 -2.77
C VAL A 166 14.75 0.14 -2.45
N GLY A 167 15.76 0.41 -3.29
CA GLY A 167 17.14 0.02 -3.02
C GLY A 167 17.70 0.68 -1.77
N ARG A 168 17.46 1.98 -1.60
CA ARG A 168 17.81 2.70 -0.37
C ARG A 168 17.02 2.22 0.84
N LEU A 169 15.72 1.98 0.68
CA LEU A 169 14.88 1.42 1.76
C LEU A 169 15.46 0.09 2.26
N ARG A 170 15.87 -0.80 1.35
CA ARG A 170 16.54 -2.07 1.69
C ARG A 170 17.81 -1.82 2.51
N GLN A 171 18.67 -0.90 2.06
CA GLN A 171 19.90 -0.56 2.77
C GLN A 171 19.63 -0.04 4.17
N CYS A 172 18.63 0.83 4.33
CA CYS A 172 18.20 1.34 5.64
C CYS A 172 17.70 0.21 6.56
N LEU A 173 16.90 -0.72 6.04
CA LEU A 173 16.40 -1.87 6.82
C LEU A 173 17.55 -2.76 7.31
N VAL A 174 18.50 -3.08 6.44
CA VAL A 174 19.67 -3.90 6.81
C VAL A 174 20.57 -3.16 7.80
N ALA A 175 20.75 -1.84 7.63
CA ALA A 175 21.53 -1.02 8.54
C ALA A 175 20.89 -0.91 9.94
N ASP A 176 19.58 -0.69 10.03
CA ASP A 176 18.88 -0.71 11.31
C ASP A 176 18.96 -2.09 11.97
N ALA A 177 18.76 -3.16 11.19
CA ALA A 177 18.91 -4.52 11.71
C ALA A 177 20.32 -4.78 12.28
N ALA A 178 21.36 -4.28 11.61
CA ALA A 178 22.73 -4.36 12.10
C ALA A 178 22.91 -3.67 13.45
N LEU A 179 22.35 -2.46 13.63
CA LEU A 179 22.40 -1.74 14.90
C LEU A 179 21.71 -2.52 16.02
N GLN A 180 20.52 -3.08 15.77
CA GLN A 180 19.80 -3.86 16.79
C GLN A 180 20.54 -5.16 17.13
N LEU A 181 21.07 -5.88 16.13
CA LEU A 181 21.84 -7.12 16.34
C LEU A 181 23.11 -6.86 17.16
N ALA A 182 23.82 -5.77 16.87
CA ALA A 182 24.98 -5.35 17.67
C ALA A 182 24.59 -5.08 19.13
N ARG A 183 23.43 -4.45 19.37
CA ARG A 183 22.93 -4.18 20.73
C ARG A 183 22.55 -5.44 21.50
N TYR A 184 21.90 -6.41 20.85
CA TYR A 184 21.40 -7.61 21.52
C TYR A 184 22.45 -8.68 21.73
N HIS A 185 23.40 -8.81 20.81
CA HIS A 185 24.31 -9.96 20.75
C HIS A 185 25.78 -9.58 20.68
N GLY A 186 26.12 -8.29 20.58
CA GLY A 186 27.49 -7.86 20.27
C GLY A 186 27.97 -8.33 18.90
N THR A 187 27.07 -8.84 18.05
CA THR A 187 27.39 -9.49 16.78
C THR A 187 26.56 -8.88 15.64
N ALA A 188 27.20 -8.01 14.87
CA ALA A 188 26.74 -7.55 13.56
C ALA A 188 27.94 -7.50 12.62
N SER A 189 28.66 -8.62 12.52
CA SER A 189 29.86 -8.65 11.67
C SER A 189 29.45 -8.44 10.20
N PRO A 190 30.31 -7.80 9.39
CA PRO A 190 30.07 -7.66 7.96
C PRO A 190 29.79 -9.01 7.28
N ALA A 191 30.43 -10.09 7.73
CA ALA A 191 30.19 -11.45 7.24
C ALA A 191 28.77 -11.94 7.55
N TYR A 192 28.25 -11.68 8.75
CA TYR A 192 26.88 -12.06 9.11
C TYR A 192 25.86 -11.32 8.24
N LEU A 193 26.03 -10.01 8.06
CA LEU A 193 25.12 -9.19 7.24
C LEU A 193 25.20 -9.55 5.77
N ALA A 194 26.39 -9.85 5.23
CA ALA A 194 26.53 -10.34 3.86
C ALA A 194 25.79 -11.67 3.64
N ALA A 195 25.81 -12.57 4.63
CA ALA A 195 25.13 -13.86 4.54
C ALA A 195 23.62 -13.79 4.80
N ASN A 196 23.13 -12.79 5.56
CA ASN A 196 21.76 -12.77 6.08
C ASN A 196 20.94 -11.54 5.71
N GLY A 197 21.52 -10.48 5.15
CA GLY A 197 20.86 -9.19 4.91
C GLY A 197 19.59 -9.32 4.08
N GLU A 198 19.65 -10.00 2.94
CA GLU A 198 18.47 -10.23 2.10
C GLU A 198 17.41 -11.09 2.81
N ARG A 199 17.82 -12.06 3.64
CA ARG A 199 16.89 -12.88 4.42
C ARG A 199 16.20 -12.09 5.53
N ILE A 200 16.90 -11.12 6.13
CA ILE A 200 16.28 -10.22 7.11
C ILE A 200 15.22 -9.34 6.43
N VAL A 201 15.45 -8.92 5.18
CA VAL A 201 14.45 -8.18 4.39
C VAL A 201 13.26 -9.07 4.05
N ASP A 202 13.48 -10.32 3.63
CA ASP A 202 12.40 -11.30 3.40
C ASP A 202 11.56 -11.53 4.66
N ASP A 203 12.23 -11.72 5.79
CA ASP A 203 11.59 -11.93 7.08
C ASP A 203 10.84 -10.68 7.55
N PHE A 204 11.36 -9.47 7.29
CA PHE A 204 10.66 -8.22 7.56
C PHE A 204 9.36 -8.10 6.76
N ILE A 205 9.40 -8.42 5.46
CA ILE A 205 8.18 -8.47 4.62
C ILE A 205 7.16 -9.45 5.22
N PHE A 206 7.63 -10.62 5.65
CA PHE A 206 6.76 -11.62 6.28
C PHE A 206 6.14 -11.09 7.59
N LEU A 207 6.90 -10.38 8.41
CA LEU A 207 6.39 -9.78 9.66
C LEU A 207 5.31 -8.72 9.41
N CYS A 208 5.36 -7.99 8.29
CA CYS A 208 4.32 -7.03 7.91
C CYS A 208 2.95 -7.67 7.73
N PHE A 209 2.87 -8.97 7.40
CA PHE A 209 1.57 -9.66 7.27
C PHE A 209 0.76 -9.65 8.57
N PHE A 210 1.41 -9.60 9.74
CA PHE A 210 0.73 -9.58 11.04
C PHE A 210 0.13 -8.22 11.41
N VAL A 211 0.53 -7.16 10.71
CA VAL A 211 -0.01 -5.81 10.88
C VAL A 211 -1.28 -5.61 10.05
N GLY A 212 -1.71 -6.64 9.32
CA GLY A 212 -2.89 -6.64 8.46
C GLY A 212 -2.53 -6.62 6.99
N ASN A 213 -3.26 -7.40 6.19
CA ASN A 213 -3.19 -7.42 4.74
C ASN A 213 -4.56 -7.82 4.19
N ASP A 214 -4.70 -7.86 2.86
CA ASP A 214 -5.97 -8.16 2.21
C ASP A 214 -6.53 -9.56 2.52
N PHE A 215 -5.69 -10.47 3.00
CA PHE A 215 -6.05 -11.86 3.30
C PHE A 215 -6.24 -12.15 4.78
N LEU A 216 -5.57 -11.40 5.66
CA LEU A 216 -5.56 -11.63 7.11
C LEU A 216 -5.85 -10.35 7.89
N PRO A 217 -6.74 -10.40 8.89
CA PRO A 217 -6.95 -9.26 9.77
C PRO A 217 -5.68 -8.95 10.57
N PRO A 218 -5.46 -7.67 10.94
CA PRO A 218 -4.35 -7.29 11.79
C PRO A 218 -4.47 -7.93 13.17
N LEU A 219 -3.32 -8.24 13.79
CA LEU A 219 -3.31 -8.60 15.21
C LEU A 219 -3.61 -7.36 16.05
N PRO A 220 -4.54 -7.42 17.03
CA PRO A 220 -4.98 -6.23 17.78
C PRO A 220 -3.86 -5.46 18.49
N CYS A 221 -2.78 -6.16 18.88
CA CYS A 221 -1.61 -5.59 19.55
C CYS A 221 -0.50 -5.13 18.59
N LEU A 222 -0.67 -5.28 17.27
CA LEU A 222 0.32 -4.90 16.26
C LEU A 222 -0.27 -3.86 15.29
N GLU A 223 -0.16 -2.59 15.67
CA GLU A 223 -0.51 -1.47 14.79
C GLU A 223 0.73 -0.64 14.43
N ILE A 224 0.79 -0.18 13.18
CA ILE A 224 1.88 0.69 12.71
C ILE A 224 1.90 2.00 13.52
N GLY A 225 0.73 2.59 13.77
CA GLY A 225 0.59 3.87 14.46
C GLY A 225 1.05 3.88 15.92
N THR A 226 1.20 2.71 16.54
CA THR A 226 1.69 2.53 17.91
C THR A 226 3.10 1.92 17.98
N GLY A 227 3.77 1.74 16.83
CA GLY A 227 5.10 1.13 16.75
C GLY A 227 5.10 -0.41 16.92
N GLY A 228 3.97 -1.08 16.69
CA GLY A 228 3.85 -2.54 16.85
C GLY A 228 4.77 -3.32 15.90
N LEU A 229 4.94 -2.85 14.66
CA LEU A 229 5.88 -3.47 13.71
C LEU A 229 7.33 -3.35 14.18
N ASP A 230 7.72 -2.19 14.72
CA ASP A 230 9.07 -1.97 15.24
C ASP A 230 9.37 -2.89 16.43
N LEU A 231 8.39 -3.07 17.31
CA LEU A 231 8.48 -4.00 18.44
C LEU A 231 8.67 -5.44 17.93
N MET A 232 7.83 -5.88 17.00
CA MET A 232 7.90 -7.21 16.42
C MET A 232 9.25 -7.47 15.74
N PHE A 233 9.76 -6.50 14.97
CA PHE A 233 11.04 -6.63 14.28
C PHE A 233 12.22 -6.71 15.27
N LYS A 234 12.22 -5.88 16.33
CA LYS A 234 13.21 -5.95 17.40
C LYS A 234 13.21 -7.31 18.10
N MET A 235 12.03 -7.83 18.43
CA MET A 235 11.87 -9.17 19.02
C MET A 235 12.44 -10.26 18.10
N TYR A 236 12.15 -10.17 16.80
CA TYR A 236 12.71 -11.07 15.79
C TYR A 236 14.25 -11.02 15.77
N LEU A 237 14.86 -9.84 15.71
CA LEU A 237 16.32 -9.71 15.69
C LEU A 237 16.98 -10.18 16.99
N ALA A 238 16.31 -10.00 18.13
CA ALA A 238 16.78 -10.50 19.41
C ALA A 238 16.79 -12.04 19.50
N MET A 239 15.94 -12.74 18.74
CA MET A 239 15.84 -14.21 18.81
C MET A 239 16.53 -14.93 17.64
N ARG A 240 16.55 -14.32 16.45
CA ARG A 240 17.02 -14.95 15.22
C ARG A 240 18.41 -15.59 15.35
N PRO A 241 19.46 -14.94 15.90
CA PRO A 241 20.79 -15.57 16.01
C PRO A 241 20.84 -16.76 16.98
N ARG A 242 19.91 -16.82 17.95
CA ARG A 242 19.85 -17.89 18.96
C ARG A 242 19.12 -19.12 18.46
N VAL A 243 18.00 -18.90 17.77
CA VAL A 243 17.18 -19.97 17.19
C VAL A 243 17.78 -20.48 15.88
N GLY A 244 18.38 -19.58 15.11
CA GLY A 244 18.94 -19.87 13.79
C GLY A 244 17.89 -19.90 12.67
N GLY A 245 18.36 -19.78 11.44
CA GLY A 245 17.54 -19.80 10.23
C GLY A 245 16.83 -18.46 9.92
N ALA A 246 16.16 -18.44 8.77
CA ALA A 246 15.22 -17.37 8.40
C ALA A 246 13.85 -17.64 9.05
N LEU A 247 13.03 -16.61 9.21
CA LEU A 247 11.63 -16.74 9.63
C LEU A 247 10.78 -17.36 8.53
N CYS A 248 11.00 -16.93 7.28
CA CYS A 248 10.36 -17.50 6.11
C CYS A 248 11.41 -17.73 5.01
N ALA A 249 11.44 -18.94 4.45
CA ALA A 249 12.31 -19.26 3.32
C ALA A 249 11.55 -20.14 2.32
N ALA A 250 11.48 -19.68 1.07
CA ALA A 250 10.83 -20.42 -0.03
C ALA A 250 9.38 -20.86 0.29
N GLY A 251 8.65 -20.07 1.08
CA GLY A 251 7.26 -20.37 1.48
C GLY A 251 7.14 -21.20 2.77
N GLU A 252 8.25 -21.70 3.32
CA GLU A 252 8.27 -22.44 4.58
C GLU A 252 8.54 -21.51 5.76
N VAL A 253 7.75 -21.65 6.82
CA VAL A 253 7.84 -20.82 8.03
C VAL A 253 8.62 -21.56 9.11
N ASN A 254 9.61 -20.89 9.70
CA ASN A 254 10.31 -21.38 10.88
C ASN A 254 9.40 -21.26 12.12
N LEU A 255 8.66 -22.34 12.39
CA LEU A 255 7.71 -22.40 13.49
C LEU A 255 8.35 -22.24 14.87
N ALA A 256 9.62 -22.59 15.05
CA ALA A 256 10.31 -22.39 16.32
C ALA A 256 10.50 -20.90 16.62
N LEU A 257 10.98 -20.15 15.62
CA LEU A 257 11.14 -18.70 15.73
C LEU A 257 9.78 -18.00 15.86
N MET A 258 8.78 -18.44 15.09
CA MET A 258 7.41 -17.91 15.14
C MET A 258 6.76 -18.11 16.52
N LYS A 259 6.83 -19.31 17.08
CA LYS A 259 6.31 -19.60 18.42
C LYS A 259 7.02 -18.77 19.49
N GLY A 260 8.33 -18.57 19.36
CA GLY A 260 9.09 -17.67 20.22
C GLY A 260 8.59 -16.22 20.16
N LEU A 261 8.32 -15.71 18.95
CA LEU A 261 7.77 -14.36 18.74
C LEU A 261 6.44 -14.20 19.45
N PHE A 262 5.51 -15.12 19.20
CA PHE A 262 4.19 -15.04 19.81
C PHE A 262 4.20 -15.26 21.32
N ALA A 263 5.10 -16.09 21.86
CA ALA A 263 5.23 -16.29 23.29
C ALA A 263 5.72 -15.02 24.02
N VAL A 264 6.53 -14.19 23.37
CA VAL A 264 6.93 -12.89 23.91
C VAL A 264 5.82 -11.86 23.70
N LEU A 265 5.18 -11.84 22.52
CA LEU A 265 4.10 -10.91 22.21
C LEU A 265 2.91 -11.09 23.17
N SER A 266 2.54 -12.33 23.49
CA SER A 266 1.43 -12.63 24.39
C SER A 266 1.65 -12.11 25.82
N ARG A 267 2.91 -11.91 26.24
CA ARG A 267 3.23 -11.32 27.56
C ARG A 267 3.09 -9.80 27.55
N LEU A 268 3.25 -9.18 26.39
CA LEU A 268 3.18 -7.72 26.20
C LEU A 268 1.78 -7.26 25.77
N GLU A 269 0.96 -8.16 25.24
CA GLU A 269 -0.35 -7.86 24.65
C GLU A 269 -1.25 -7.06 25.58
N ASP A 270 -1.43 -7.51 26.83
CA ASP A 270 -2.27 -6.85 27.83
C ASP A 270 -1.85 -5.38 28.06
N GLU A 271 -0.54 -5.13 28.15
CA GLU A 271 0.00 -3.78 28.36
C GLU A 271 -0.21 -2.90 27.14
N ILE A 272 0.06 -3.44 25.94
CA ILE A 272 -0.13 -2.75 24.66
C ILE A 272 -1.59 -2.33 24.48
N LEU A 273 -2.52 -3.27 24.70
CA LEU A 273 -3.96 -3.03 24.54
C LEU A 273 -4.48 -2.00 25.55
N ARG A 274 -4.03 -2.08 26.83
CA ARG A 274 -4.39 -1.08 27.84
C ARG A 274 -3.83 0.30 27.49
N SER A 275 -2.61 0.37 26.94
CA SER A 275 -2.03 1.64 26.49
C SER A 275 -2.82 2.25 25.35
N LYS A 276 -3.18 1.43 24.36
CA LYS A 276 -4.00 1.84 23.22
C LYS A 276 -5.34 2.43 23.67
N LEU A 277 -6.06 1.75 24.55
CA LEU A 277 -7.33 2.24 25.10
C LEU A 277 -7.19 3.59 25.80
N ARG A 278 -6.11 3.80 26.57
CA ARG A 278 -5.83 5.10 27.21
C ARG A 278 -5.60 6.20 26.18
N ASP A 279 -4.85 5.91 25.12
CA ASP A 279 -4.54 6.90 24.09
C ASP A 279 -5.75 7.23 23.21
N GLU A 280 -6.60 6.24 22.92
CA GLU A 280 -7.90 6.43 22.26
C GLU A 280 -8.83 7.31 23.11
N ALA A 281 -8.93 7.04 24.41
CA ALA A 281 -9.73 7.87 25.32
C ALA A 281 -9.24 9.32 25.37
N LYS A 282 -7.93 9.55 25.43
CA LYS A 282 -7.35 10.91 25.37
C LYS A 282 -7.66 11.61 24.05
N ARG A 283 -7.58 10.91 22.91
CA ARG A 283 -7.90 11.47 21.59
C ARG A 283 -9.38 11.80 21.46
N ALA A 284 -10.26 10.94 21.97
CA ALA A 284 -11.70 11.19 21.98
C ALA A 284 -12.04 12.43 22.81
N GLN A 285 -11.47 12.55 24.01
CA GLN A 285 -11.66 13.74 24.86
C GLN A 285 -11.17 15.01 24.17
N ALA A 286 -9.97 14.99 23.57
CA ALA A 286 -9.42 16.14 22.86
C ALA A 286 -10.23 16.54 21.61
N GLN A 287 -10.98 15.62 20.99
CA GLN A 287 -11.92 15.94 19.91
C GLN A 287 -13.18 16.60 20.42
N VAL A 288 -13.72 16.14 21.56
CA VAL A 288 -14.87 16.78 22.23
C VAL A 288 -14.50 18.20 22.67
N ASP A 289 -13.33 18.40 23.26
CA ASP A 289 -12.88 19.71 23.73
C ASP A 289 -12.62 20.73 22.58
N ARG A 290 -12.52 20.25 21.33
CA ARG A 290 -12.32 21.08 20.13
C ARG A 290 -13.59 21.35 19.33
N ALA A 291 -14.67 20.62 19.61
CA ALA A 291 -15.95 20.73 18.90
C ALA A 291 -16.84 21.80 19.54
#